data_AF-A0A6V7LQC9-F1
#
_entry.id   AF-A0A6V7LQC9-F1
#
_cell.length_a   1.000
_cell.length_b   1.000
_cell.length_c   1.000
_cell.angle_alpha   90.00
_cell.angle_beta   90.00
_cell.angle_gamma   90.00
#
_symmetry.space_group_name_H-M   'P 1'
#
loop_
_entity.id
_entity.type
_entity.pdbx_description
1 polymer ?
#
loop_
_entity_poly.entity_id
_entity_poly.type
_entity_poly.pdbx_seq_one_letter_code
_entity_poly.pdbx_strand_id
1 'polypeptide(L)'
;CFDGSLQANLGEGRASIQLARITGASSIASSGEVHLTVPDDINAKLILKSPELEIDSRVKGKQEITKNIKEFIGEVGDTEFHVESSKKVLVKQMSWMDTFQLQNTPK
;
A
#
# COMPACT_ATOMS: atom_id res chain seq x y z
N CYS A 1 13.04 11.85 2.91
CA CYS A 1 12.14 11.87 1.74
C CYS A 1 12.71 10.93 0.70
N PHE A 2 11.97 9.90 0.30
CA PHE A 2 12.34 9.07 -0.86
C PHE A 2 11.74 9.75 -2.10
N ASP A 3 12.60 10.16 -3.02
CA ASP A 3 12.21 10.71 -4.33
C ASP A 3 12.78 9.77 -5.39
N GLY A 4 11.93 8.93 -5.97
CA GLY A 4 12.36 7.82 -6.83
C GLY A 4 11.38 6.64 -6.83
N SER A 5 11.77 5.58 -7.53
CA SER A 5 11.04 4.30 -7.56
C SER A 5 11.54 3.34 -6.48
N LEU A 6 10.62 2.63 -5.85
CA LEU A 6 10.93 1.54 -4.93
C LEU A 6 10.69 0.21 -5.66
N GLN A 7 11.73 -0.60 -5.77
CA GLN A 7 11.61 -2.00 -6.17
C GLN A 7 12.13 -2.89 -5.05
N ALA A 8 11.27 -3.74 -4.49
CA ALA A 8 11.64 -4.62 -3.39
C ALA A 8 11.12 -6.05 -3.63
N ASN A 9 11.99 -7.03 -3.41
CA ASN A 9 11.61 -8.45 -3.33
C ASN A 9 11.88 -8.93 -1.91
N LEU A 10 10.82 -9.28 -1.20
CA LEU A 10 10.86 -9.65 0.20
C LEU A 10 10.67 -11.17 0.34
N GLY A 11 11.61 -11.80 1.05
CA GLY A 11 11.60 -13.24 1.30
C GLY A 11 10.50 -13.66 2.28
N GLU A 12 10.75 -14.70 3.06
CA GLU A 12 9.76 -15.21 4.00
C GLU A 12 9.62 -14.29 5.22
N GLY A 13 8.39 -13.89 5.55
CA GLY A 13 8.10 -13.06 6.72
C GLY A 13 7.06 -11.98 6.47
N ARG A 14 6.70 -11.24 7.52
CA ARG A 14 5.80 -10.08 7.40
C ARG A 14 6.61 -8.84 7.02
N ALA A 15 6.23 -8.21 5.91
CA ALA A 15 6.71 -6.91 5.51
C ALA A 15 5.76 -5.82 6.01
N SER A 16 6.30 -4.78 6.65
CA SER A 16 5.52 -3.58 7.01
C SER A 16 6.11 -2.38 6.30
N ILE A 17 5.31 -1.72 5.47
CA ILE A 17 5.74 -0.68 4.55
C ILE A 17 4.83 0.53 4.76
N GLN A 18 5.45 1.67 5.05
CA GLN A 18 4.76 2.94 5.18
C GLN A 18 5.15 3.83 4.00
N LEU A 19 4.16 4.17 3.19
CA LEU A 19 4.32 5.11 2.10
C LEU A 19 4.22 6.53 2.67
N ALA A 20 5.18 7.38 2.32
CA ALA A 20 5.13 8.80 2.65
C ALA A 20 4.85 9.66 1.41
N ARG A 21 5.45 9.27 0.28
CA ARG A 21 5.26 9.88 -1.03
C ARG A 21 5.72 8.87 -2.09
N ILE A 22 5.07 8.86 -3.24
CA ILE A 22 5.50 8.11 -4.41
C ILE A 22 5.63 9.11 -5.55
N THR A 23 6.82 9.16 -6.16
CA THR A 23 7.11 10.04 -7.30
C THR A 23 7.50 9.28 -8.56
N GLY A 24 7.66 7.95 -8.47
CA GLY A 24 7.94 7.07 -9.60
C GLY A 24 7.29 5.69 -9.48
N ALA A 25 7.10 5.03 -10.62
CA ALA A 25 6.49 3.70 -10.66
C ALA A 25 7.30 2.72 -9.81
N SER A 26 6.62 2.02 -8.92
CA SER A 26 7.25 1.22 -7.87
C SER A 26 6.57 -0.14 -7.74
N SER A 27 7.30 -1.16 -7.32
CA SER A 27 6.79 -2.52 -7.19
C SER A 27 7.36 -3.26 -5.98
N ILE A 28 6.50 -4.05 -5.32
CA ILE A 28 6.87 -4.95 -4.24
C ILE A 28 6.36 -6.34 -4.59
N ALA A 29 7.25 -7.33 -4.52
CA ALA A 29 6.88 -8.74 -4.53
C ALA A 29 7.27 -9.35 -3.18
N SER A 30 6.37 -10.13 -2.58
CA SER A 30 6.62 -10.78 -1.29
C SER A 30 6.11 -12.23 -1.29
N SER A 31 6.90 -13.13 -0.73
CA SER A 31 6.46 -14.51 -0.43
C SER A 31 5.65 -14.62 0.87
N GLY A 32 5.58 -13.52 1.64
CA GLY A 32 4.90 -13.42 2.93
C GLY A 32 3.83 -12.35 2.98
N GLU A 33 3.38 -12.00 4.18
CA GLU A 33 2.34 -10.98 4.38
C GLU A 33 2.91 -9.57 4.11
N VAL A 34 2.11 -8.69 3.51
CA VAL A 34 2.47 -7.28 3.31
C VAL A 34 1.45 -6.39 4.02
N HIS A 35 1.92 -5.59 4.96
CA HIS A 35 1.14 -4.56 5.63
C HIS A 35 1.56 -3.21 5.05
N LEU A 36 0.69 -2.64 4.23
CA LEU A 36 0.88 -1.34 3.60
C LEU A 36 0.11 -0.27 4.37
N THR A 37 0.80 0.79 4.74
CA THR A 37 0.20 2.01 5.27
C THR A 37 0.35 3.12 4.25
N VAL A 38 -0.77 3.71 3.84
CA VAL A 38 -0.80 4.79 2.83
C VAL A 38 -1.35 6.07 3.45
N PRO A 39 -0.81 7.24 3.09
CA PRO A 39 -1.35 8.51 3.56
C PRO A 39 -2.67 8.82 2.84
N ASP A 40 -3.49 9.67 3.45
CA ASP A 40 -4.78 10.11 2.92
C ASP A 40 -4.65 10.93 1.62
N ASP A 41 -3.52 11.61 1.45
CA ASP A 41 -3.18 12.45 0.30
C ASP A 41 -2.33 11.73 -0.76
N ILE A 42 -2.23 10.40 -0.72
CA ILE A 42 -1.40 9.65 -1.66
C ILE A 42 -1.88 9.85 -3.11
N ASN A 43 -1.01 10.43 -3.95
CA ASN A 43 -1.26 10.57 -5.38
C ASN A 43 -0.65 9.41 -6.18
N ALA A 44 -1.05 8.18 -5.85
CA ALA A 44 -0.57 6.98 -6.54
C ALA A 44 -1.66 5.92 -6.68
N LYS A 45 -1.70 5.30 -7.86
CA LYS A 45 -2.61 4.22 -8.20
C LYS A 45 -2.09 2.91 -7.64
N LEU A 46 -2.74 2.43 -6.59
CA LEU A 46 -2.40 1.16 -5.95
C LEU A 46 -2.92 -0.01 -6.81
N ILE A 47 -2.04 -0.91 -7.20
CA ILE A 47 -2.38 -2.16 -7.92
C ILE A 47 -1.90 -3.31 -7.04
N LEU A 48 -2.84 -4.03 -6.43
CA LEU A 48 -2.55 -5.00 -5.37
C LEU A 48 -3.03 -6.39 -5.78
N LYS A 49 -2.20 -7.41 -5.56
CA LYS A 49 -2.51 -8.81 -5.87
C LYS A 49 -2.15 -9.73 -4.73
N SER A 50 -3.11 -10.50 -4.25
CA SER A 50 -2.87 -11.58 -3.28
C SER A 50 -4.06 -12.52 -3.14
N PRO A 51 -3.85 -13.74 -2.60
CA PRO A 51 -4.95 -14.63 -2.23
C PRO A 51 -5.92 -13.99 -1.22
N GLU A 52 -5.39 -13.21 -0.28
CA GLU A 52 -6.16 -12.46 0.70
C GLU A 52 -5.87 -10.96 0.60
N LEU A 53 -6.92 -10.16 0.42
CA LEU A 53 -6.85 -8.70 0.40
C LEU A 53 -7.76 -8.13 1.48
N GLU A 54 -7.19 -7.27 2.32
CA GLU A 54 -7.93 -6.44 3.27
C GLU A 54 -7.57 -4.99 3.03
N ILE A 55 -8.55 -4.18 2.62
CA ILE A 55 -8.33 -2.80 2.20
C ILE A 55 -9.23 -1.91 3.02
N ASP A 56 -8.65 -0.88 3.63
CA ASP A 56 -9.39 0.14 4.35
C ASP A 56 -10.45 0.77 3.43
N SER A 57 -11.70 0.80 3.90
CA SER A 57 -12.88 1.34 3.20
C SER A 57 -12.73 2.78 2.66
N ARG A 58 -11.77 3.53 3.20
CA ARG A 58 -11.45 4.88 2.75
C ARG A 58 -10.62 4.91 1.47
N VAL A 59 -9.88 3.84 1.17
CA VAL A 59 -9.15 3.68 -0.09
C VAL A 59 -10.15 3.31 -1.19
N LYS A 60 -10.27 4.17 -2.21
CA LYS A 60 -11.20 3.97 -3.33
C LYS A 60 -10.56 3.19 -4.46
N GLY A 61 -11.32 2.26 -5.02
CA GLY A 61 -10.84 1.36 -6.07
C GLY A 61 -11.84 0.28 -6.39
N LYS A 62 -11.51 -0.50 -7.41
CA LYS A 62 -12.25 -1.68 -7.83
C LYS A 62 -11.52 -2.91 -7.36
N GLN A 63 -12.28 -3.87 -6.83
CA GLN A 63 -11.76 -5.17 -6.45
C GLN A 63 -12.30 -6.23 -7.41
N GLU A 64 -11.40 -7.03 -7.97
CA GLU A 64 -11.72 -8.13 -8.85
C GLU A 64 -11.19 -9.43 -8.24
N ILE A 65 -11.88 -10.55 -8.51
CA ILE A 65 -11.47 -11.86 -8.03
C ILE A 65 -11.32 -12.76 -9.24
N THR A 66 -10.08 -13.16 -9.51
CA THR A 66 -9.76 -14.07 -10.60
C THR A 66 -9.25 -15.37 -10.01
N LYS A 67 -10.07 -16.42 -10.10
CA LYS A 67 -9.83 -17.73 -9.46
C LYS A 67 -9.65 -17.58 -7.94
N ASN A 68 -8.41 -17.73 -7.46
CA ASN A 68 -8.03 -17.66 -6.04
C ASN A 68 -7.16 -16.44 -5.73
N ILE A 69 -6.98 -15.52 -6.69
CA ILE A 69 -6.23 -14.29 -6.49
C ILE A 69 -7.24 -13.14 -6.50
N LYS A 70 -7.15 -12.31 -5.47
CA LYS A 70 -7.87 -11.04 -5.39
C LYS A 70 -6.94 -9.97 -5.94
N GLU A 71 -7.49 -9.12 -6.80
CA GLU A 71 -6.83 -7.94 -7.34
C GLU A 71 -7.59 -6.70 -6.91
N PHE A 72 -6.86 -5.65 -6.55
CA PHE A 72 -7.43 -4.34 -6.30
C PHE A 72 -6.72 -3.29 -7.14
N ILE A 73 -7.51 -2.43 -7.78
CA ILE A 73 -7.03 -1.33 -8.61
C ILE A 73 -7.61 -0.03 -8.05
N GLY A 74 -6.74 0.82 -7.52
CA GLY A 74 -7.07 2.15 -7.02
C GLY A 74 -7.58 3.07 -8.12
N GLU A 75 -8.44 4.03 -7.75
CA GLU A 75 -9.05 4.98 -8.68
C GLU A 75 -8.21 6.24 -8.94
N VAL A 76 -7.30 6.57 -8.04
CA VAL A 76 -6.56 7.85 -8.04
C VAL A 76 -5.08 7.62 -8.27
N GLY A 77 -4.44 8.53 -9.01
CA GLY A 77 -2.98 8.63 -9.13
C GLY A 77 -2.45 8.39 -10.54
N ASP A 78 -1.51 9.23 -10.95
CA ASP A 78 -0.80 9.11 -12.23
C ASP A 78 0.34 8.09 -12.17
N THR A 79 0.86 7.85 -10.95
CA THR A 79 1.98 6.94 -10.72
C THR A 79 1.48 5.63 -10.16
N GLU A 80 1.92 4.51 -10.73
CA GLU A 80 1.48 3.19 -10.29
C GLU A 80 2.37 2.62 -9.18
N PHE A 81 1.72 2.00 -8.20
CA PHE A 81 2.37 1.27 -7.11
C PHE A 81 1.85 -0.17 -7.07
N HIS A 82 2.70 -1.10 -7.49
CA HIS A 82 2.35 -2.50 -7.62
C HIS A 82 2.76 -3.26 -6.35
N VAL A 83 1.85 -4.04 -5.77
CA VAL A 83 2.16 -4.93 -4.64
C VAL A 83 1.61 -6.31 -4.91
N GLU A 84 2.48 -7.31 -4.91
CA GLU A 84 2.11 -8.70 -5.03
C GLU A 84 2.58 -9.48 -3.81
N SER A 85 1.68 -10.29 -3.26
CA SER A 85 1.98 -11.22 -2.17
C SER A 85 1.38 -12.59 -2.45
N SER A 86 2.14 -13.64 -2.18
CA SER A 86 1.63 -15.02 -2.21
C SER A 86 0.76 -15.39 -1.01
N LYS A 87 0.56 -14.49 -0.03
CA LYS A 87 -0.27 -14.71 1.17
C LYS A 87 -1.37 -13.66 1.29
N LYS A 88 -1.04 -12.53 1.92
CA LYS A 88 -2.00 -11.49 2.30
C LYS A 88 -1.40 -10.10 2.07
N VAL A 89 -2.21 -9.21 1.51
CA VAL A 89 -1.92 -7.77 1.53
C VAL A 89 -3.00 -7.09 2.36
N LEU A 90 -2.56 -6.33 3.34
CA LEU A 90 -3.39 -5.48 4.18
C LEU A 90 -3.03 -4.03 3.92
N VAL A 91 -4.01 -3.21 3.57
CA VAL A 91 -3.84 -1.78 3.32
C VAL A 91 -4.61 -0.98 4.34
N LYS A 92 -3.91 -0.09 5.06
CA LYS A 92 -4.49 0.89 5.97
C LYS A 92 -4.23 2.29 5.45
N GLN A 93 -5.25 3.12 5.45
CA GLN A 93 -5.07 4.55 5.23
C GLN A 93 -4.83 5.23 6.58
N MET A 94 -3.83 6.11 6.65
CA MET A 94 -3.58 6.96 7.83
C MET A 94 -3.56 8.41 7.42
N SER A 95 -4.00 9.30 8.30
CA SER A 95 -3.83 10.72 8.05
C SER A 95 -2.38 11.13 8.30
N TRP A 96 -1.90 12.15 7.60
CA TRP A 96 -0.60 12.76 7.87
C TRP A 96 -0.45 13.21 9.32
N MET A 97 -1.54 13.64 9.97
CA MET A 97 -1.55 13.99 11.40
C MET A 97 -1.21 12.81 12.31
N ASP A 98 -1.66 11.60 11.96
CA ASP A 98 -1.38 10.37 12.71
C ASP A 98 0.07 9.92 12.49
N THR A 99 0.61 10.17 11.30
CA THR A 99 1.99 9.83 10.91
C THR A 99 3.03 10.61 11.72
N PHE A 100 2.72 11.83 12.15
CA PHE A 100 3.63 12.68 12.92
C PHE A 100 3.39 12.67 14.44
N GLN A 101 2.49 11.84 14.96
CA GLN A 101 2.10 11.86 16.38
C GLN A 101 1.88 13.30 16.90
N LEU A 102 1.25 14.18 16.10
CA LEU A 102 1.03 15.58 16.50
C LEU A 102 -0.03 15.72 17.62
N GLN A 103 -0.45 14.61 18.22
CA GLN A 103 -1.27 14.58 19.40
C GLN A 103 -0.37 14.69 20.63
N ASN A 104 -0.34 15.89 21.22
CA ASN A 104 0.21 16.28 22.53
C ASN A 104 1.53 17.07 22.54
N THR A 105 1.52 18.27 21.96
CA THR A 105 2.26 19.38 22.59
C THR A 105 1.26 20.14 23.47
N PRO A 106 1.19 19.91 24.79
CA PRO A 106 0.44 20.80 25.67
C PRO A 106 1.09 22.20 25.63
N LYS A 107 0.24 23.23 25.54
CA LYS A 107 0.64 24.64 25.74
C LYS A 107 1.01 24.89 27.19
#